data_AF-A0A950Z082-F1
#
_entry.id   AF-A0A950Z082-F1
#
_cell.length_a   1.000
_cell.length_b   1.000
_cell.length_c   1.000
_cell.angle_alpha   90.00
_cell.angle_beta   90.00
_cell.angle_gamma   90.00
#
_symmetry.space_group_name_H-M   'P 1'
#
loop_
_entity.id
_entity.type
_entity.pdbx_description
1 polymer ?
#
loop_
_entity_poly.entity_id
_entity_poly.type
_entity_poly.pdbx_seq_one_letter_code
_entity_poly.pdbx_strand_id
1 'polypeptide(L)'
;MAPSHFGTFDPTAGVIDARGHFLWQHVPENIQYDLPDRDLRVSADGGLVLLHYSTLTPSRGRVERYSEFEVAHRAISLDVDPDLSMPLPNTTGLDIEHWHNSPKPTLNGQVLKLYSHEISRSVAVSSKADVFLLGADWRIRLFDKTGREKWHVNVPAGAFAVNLTGDGRYAVAALEDGSIRWYAVESGHEVMGFSSMRMASGGSFGHQRVFSTVLRPVMRSSVITCIAVRITMVSLSATTS
;
A
#
# COMPACT_ATOMS: atom_id res chain seq x y z
N MET A 1 28.33 4.49 30.17
CA MET A 1 27.51 3.29 29.88
C MET A 1 26.54 3.66 28.77
N ALA A 2 26.53 2.89 27.68
CA ALA A 2 25.84 3.24 26.44
C ALA A 2 24.31 2.99 26.56
N PRO A 3 23.47 3.80 25.91
CA PRO A 3 22.05 3.51 25.80
C PRO A 3 21.82 2.18 25.07
N SER A 4 20.83 1.41 25.53
CA SER A 4 20.36 0.19 24.89
C SER A 4 19.23 0.51 23.92
N HIS A 5 19.38 0.05 22.68
CA HIS A 5 18.40 0.23 21.61
C HIS A 5 17.69 -1.10 21.37
N PHE A 6 16.38 -1.08 21.22
CA PHE A 6 15.59 -2.25 20.78
C PHE A 6 14.79 -1.88 19.53
N GLY A 7 14.53 -2.85 18.65
CA GLY A 7 13.69 -2.68 17.47
C GLY A 7 12.60 -3.75 17.46
N THR A 8 11.35 -3.32 17.31
CA THR A 8 10.19 -4.20 17.09
C THR A 8 9.65 -4.02 15.67
N PHE A 9 8.78 -4.92 15.23
CA PHE A 9 8.11 -4.90 13.92
C PHE A 9 7.34 -3.57 13.65
N ASP A 10 7.04 -2.82 14.72
CA ASP A 10 6.68 -1.40 14.71
C ASP A 10 7.94 -0.53 14.89
N PRO A 11 8.32 0.33 13.94
CA PRO A 11 9.54 1.10 14.08
C PRO A 11 9.33 2.32 14.99
N THR A 12 9.08 2.10 16.27
CA THR A 12 9.07 3.16 17.29
C THR A 12 10.51 3.52 17.65
N ALA A 13 10.86 4.82 17.58
CA ALA A 13 12.11 5.33 18.14
C ALA A 13 11.81 6.08 19.44
N GLY A 14 12.56 5.83 20.50
CA GLY A 14 12.37 6.52 21.78
C GLY A 14 13.65 6.64 22.60
N VAL A 15 13.68 7.60 23.52
CA VAL A 15 14.71 7.78 24.53
C VAL A 15 14.08 7.52 25.90
N ILE A 16 14.67 6.61 26.67
CA ILE A 16 14.25 6.28 28.03
C ILE A 16 15.30 6.74 29.05
N ASP A 17 14.86 7.16 30.24
CA ASP A 17 15.75 7.44 31.36
C ASP A 17 16.22 6.14 32.04
N ALA A 18 17.15 6.26 32.99
CA ALA A 18 17.70 5.11 33.73
C ALA A 18 16.68 4.39 34.63
N ARG A 19 15.46 4.93 34.78
CA ARG A 19 14.35 4.32 35.53
C ARG A 19 13.29 3.70 34.60
N GLY A 20 13.50 3.75 33.28
CA GLY A 20 12.60 3.19 32.27
C GLY A 20 11.46 4.12 31.87
N HIS A 21 11.49 5.40 32.23
CA HIS A 21 10.49 6.36 31.78
C HIS A 21 10.85 6.96 30.42
N PHE A 22 9.84 7.14 29.57
CA PHE A 22 10.00 7.78 28.27
C PHE A 22 10.27 9.28 28.42
N LEU A 23 11.43 9.74 27.92
CA LEU A 23 11.78 11.16 27.83
C LEU A 23 11.36 11.75 26.48
N TRP A 24 11.34 10.92 25.44
CA TRP A 24 10.91 11.28 24.10
C TRP A 24 10.53 10.03 23.33
N GLN A 25 9.49 10.13 22.50
CA GLN A 25 9.00 9.05 21.65
C GLN A 25 8.60 9.63 20.29
N HIS A 26 9.20 9.12 19.23
CA HIS A 26 8.70 9.25 17.88
C HIS A 26 8.11 7.91 17.47
N VAL A 27 6.79 7.82 17.61
CA VAL A 27 6.01 6.83 16.90
C VAL A 27 5.90 7.40 15.49
N PRO A 28 6.45 6.77 14.44
CA PRO A 28 6.05 7.12 13.09
C PRO A 28 4.53 7.02 13.02
N GLU A 29 3.92 7.76 12.10
CA GLU A 29 2.49 7.59 11.81
C GLU A 29 2.30 6.13 11.39
N ASN A 30 1.83 5.32 12.33
CA ASN A 30 1.54 3.92 12.08
C ASN A 30 0.35 3.92 11.13
N ILE A 31 0.60 3.70 9.84
CA ILE A 31 -0.47 3.35 8.92
C ILE A 31 -0.85 1.92 9.28
N GLN A 32 -1.76 1.78 10.25
CA GLN A 32 -2.36 0.50 10.55
C GLN A 32 -3.35 0.20 9.44
N TYR A 33 -2.94 -0.70 8.54
CA TYR A 33 -3.84 -1.28 7.55
C TYR A 33 -4.79 -2.32 8.19
N ASP A 34 -4.82 -2.50 9.52
CA ASP A 34 -5.56 -3.57 10.20
C ASP A 34 -7.03 -3.23 10.51
N LEU A 35 -7.82 -2.92 9.49
CA LEU A 35 -9.27 -2.82 9.64
C LEU A 35 -10.06 -3.79 8.78
N PRO A 36 -11.27 -4.17 9.24
CA PRO A 36 -12.27 -4.84 8.41
C PRO A 36 -12.78 -4.01 7.21
N ASP A 37 -12.62 -2.68 7.23
CA ASP A 37 -13.14 -1.75 6.20
C ASP A 37 -12.02 -1.10 5.37
N ARG A 38 -11.34 -1.90 4.55
CA ARG A 38 -10.28 -1.43 3.64
C ARG A 38 -10.86 -0.87 2.35
N ASP A 39 -11.26 0.39 2.43
CA ASP A 39 -11.70 1.19 1.29
C ASP A 39 -10.49 1.55 0.40
N LEU A 40 -10.11 0.65 -0.50
CA LEU A 40 -9.28 0.98 -1.67
C LEU A 40 -10.22 1.33 -2.82
N ARG A 41 -10.54 2.60 -2.98
CA ARG A 41 -11.38 3.09 -4.06
C ARG A 41 -10.52 3.46 -5.27
N VAL A 42 -11.02 3.17 -6.46
CA VAL A 42 -10.27 3.39 -7.70
C VAL A 42 -11.20 3.96 -8.76
N SER A 43 -10.79 5.03 -9.44
CA SER A 43 -11.54 5.58 -10.57
C SER A 43 -11.71 4.56 -11.70
N ALA A 44 -12.71 4.76 -12.56
CA ALA A 44 -13.04 3.80 -13.62
C ALA A 44 -11.85 3.48 -14.57
N ASP A 45 -10.93 4.43 -14.73
CA ASP A 45 -9.72 4.32 -15.56
C ASP A 45 -8.44 3.97 -14.78
N GLY A 46 -8.52 3.93 -13.44
CA GLY A 46 -7.38 3.68 -12.55
C GLY A 46 -6.46 4.88 -12.30
N GLY A 47 -6.84 6.07 -12.77
CA GLY A 47 -6.05 7.30 -12.66
C GLY A 47 -6.06 7.96 -11.27
N LEU A 48 -7.09 7.69 -10.47
CA LEU A 48 -7.20 8.13 -9.08
C LEU A 48 -7.39 6.92 -8.17
N VAL A 49 -6.66 6.90 -7.07
CA VAL A 49 -6.76 5.89 -6.02
C VAL A 49 -6.99 6.59 -4.69
N LEU A 50 -8.02 6.20 -3.98
CA LEU A 50 -8.32 6.72 -2.66
C LEU A 50 -8.21 5.59 -1.63
N LEU A 51 -7.41 5.85 -0.62
CA LEU A 51 -7.02 4.89 0.40
C LEU A 51 -7.44 5.39 1.78
N HIS A 52 -8.29 4.61 2.42
CA HIS A 52 -8.63 4.79 3.83
C HIS A 52 -7.49 4.29 4.72
N TYR A 53 -7.11 5.10 5.71
CA TYR A 53 -6.21 4.72 6.79
C TYR A 53 -6.64 5.38 8.09
N SER A 54 -6.05 4.94 9.21
CA SER A 54 -6.22 5.66 10.47
C SER A 54 -4.91 5.96 11.14
N THR A 55 -4.94 7.01 11.94
CA THR A 55 -3.88 7.32 12.90
C THR A 55 -4.40 7.17 14.33
N LEU A 56 -3.53 6.73 15.24
CA LEU A 56 -3.83 6.75 16.68
C LEU A 56 -3.55 8.14 17.25
N THR A 57 -4.44 8.62 18.11
CA THR A 57 -4.22 9.83 18.90
C THR A 57 -3.37 9.53 20.13
N PRO A 58 -2.75 10.55 20.76
CA PRO A 58 -2.05 10.39 22.05
C PRO A 58 -2.94 9.80 23.16
N SER A 59 -4.26 10.01 23.08
CA SER A 59 -5.25 9.44 24.01
C SER A 59 -5.72 8.02 23.64
N ARG A 60 -5.07 7.36 22.66
CA ARG A 60 -5.46 6.06 22.08
C ARG A 60 -6.84 6.06 21.40
N GLY A 61 -7.35 7.22 21.01
CA GLY A 61 -8.44 7.33 20.05
C GLY A 61 -7.97 7.02 18.64
N ARG A 62 -8.89 6.65 17.76
CA ARG A 62 -8.60 6.40 16.33
C ARG A 62 -9.21 7.52 15.49
N VAL A 63 -8.43 8.04 14.56
CA VAL A 63 -8.88 9.06 13.59
C VAL A 63 -8.79 8.46 12.22
N GLU A 64 -9.94 8.32 11.56
CA GLU A 64 -10.06 7.90 10.16
C GLU A 64 -9.62 9.04 9.24
N ARG A 65 -8.89 8.69 8.19
CA ARG A 65 -8.28 9.60 7.24
C ARG A 65 -8.26 8.98 5.85
N TYR A 66 -8.15 9.82 4.84
CA TYR A 66 -8.03 9.38 3.46
C TYR A 66 -6.80 9.99 2.81
N SER A 67 -6.18 9.19 1.94
CA SER A 67 -5.14 9.64 1.04
C SER A 67 -5.62 9.44 -0.39
N GLU A 68 -5.27 10.36 -1.26
CA GLU A 68 -5.55 10.28 -2.69
C GLU A 68 -4.23 10.24 -3.45
N PHE A 69 -4.09 9.27 -4.34
CA PHE A 69 -2.99 9.18 -5.28
C PHE A 69 -3.51 9.45 -6.69
N GLU A 70 -2.96 10.47 -7.33
CA GLU A 70 -3.24 10.82 -8.72
C GLU A 70 -2.10 10.35 -9.62
N VAL A 71 -2.41 9.41 -10.51
CA VAL A 71 -1.47 8.78 -11.43
C VAL A 71 -0.86 9.79 -12.40
N ALA A 72 -1.66 10.73 -12.91
CA ALA A 72 -1.24 11.72 -13.90
C ALA A 72 -0.11 12.61 -13.38
N HIS A 73 -0.21 13.06 -12.13
CA HIS A 73 0.79 13.89 -11.47
C HIS A 73 1.78 13.09 -10.62
N ARG A 74 1.54 11.78 -10.45
CA ARG A 74 2.32 10.87 -9.57
C ARG A 74 2.46 11.45 -8.16
N ALA A 75 1.38 12.06 -7.68
CA ALA A 75 1.34 12.78 -6.43
C ALA A 75 0.41 12.08 -5.46
N ILE A 76 0.77 12.13 -4.17
CA ILE A 76 -0.10 11.71 -3.07
C ILE A 76 -0.49 12.94 -2.26
N SER A 77 -1.78 13.07 -2.01
CA SER A 77 -2.38 14.02 -1.08
C SER A 77 -2.82 13.25 0.17
N LEU A 78 -2.44 13.74 1.34
CA LEU A 78 -2.82 13.14 2.63
C LEU A 78 -3.93 13.96 3.27
N ASP A 79 -4.71 13.32 4.14
CA ASP A 79 -5.81 13.95 4.89
C ASP A 79 -6.82 14.69 3.99
N VAL A 80 -7.16 14.08 2.85
CA VAL A 80 -8.12 14.65 1.91
C VAL A 80 -9.56 14.43 2.38
N ASP A 81 -10.45 15.35 2.02
CA ASP A 81 -11.89 15.08 2.01
C ASP A 81 -12.20 14.17 0.81
N PRO A 82 -12.63 12.91 1.02
CA PRO A 82 -12.69 11.93 -0.05
C PRO A 82 -13.87 12.15 -0.99
N ASP A 83 -13.65 12.03 -2.30
CA ASP A 83 -14.74 11.81 -3.24
C ASP A 83 -15.23 10.35 -3.13
N LEU A 84 -16.29 10.16 -2.33
CA LEU A 84 -16.90 8.85 -2.10
C LEU A 84 -17.72 8.34 -3.30
N SER A 85 -17.82 9.09 -4.40
CA SER A 85 -18.38 8.59 -5.66
C SER A 85 -17.46 7.57 -6.35
N MET A 86 -16.16 7.55 -6.01
CA MET A 86 -15.25 6.52 -6.46
C MET A 86 -15.65 5.14 -5.88
N PRO A 87 -15.72 4.10 -6.74
CA PRO A 87 -16.25 2.80 -6.34
C PRO A 87 -15.33 2.07 -5.37
N LEU A 88 -15.95 1.45 -4.37
CA LEU A 88 -15.31 0.46 -3.52
C LEU A 88 -14.93 -0.80 -4.30
N PRO A 89 -14.06 -1.65 -3.75
CA PRO A 89 -13.90 -3.01 -4.24
C PRO A 89 -15.27 -3.70 -4.24
N ASN A 90 -15.72 -4.13 -5.42
CA ASN A 90 -16.93 -4.94 -5.50
C ASN A 90 -16.62 -6.33 -4.93
N THR A 91 -17.35 -6.76 -3.90
CA THR A 91 -17.21 -8.11 -3.32
C THR A 91 -18.41 -9.00 -3.63
N THR A 92 -19.30 -8.54 -4.52
CA THR A 92 -20.55 -9.20 -4.90
C THR A 92 -20.51 -9.65 -6.36
N GLY A 93 -21.51 -10.42 -6.80
CA GLY A 93 -21.63 -10.92 -8.18
C GLY A 93 -20.99 -12.29 -8.42
N LEU A 94 -20.12 -12.75 -7.51
CA LEU A 94 -19.61 -14.11 -7.42
C LEU A 94 -19.72 -14.58 -5.98
N ASP A 95 -20.02 -15.87 -5.77
CA ASP A 95 -20.15 -16.49 -4.45
C ASP A 95 -18.76 -16.81 -3.88
N ILE A 96 -18.03 -15.76 -3.49
CA ILE A 96 -16.69 -15.85 -2.92
C ILE A 96 -16.81 -15.72 -1.40
N GLU A 97 -16.56 -16.81 -0.69
CA GLU A 97 -16.70 -16.89 0.76
C GLU A 97 -15.39 -17.30 1.43
N HIS A 98 -15.36 -17.21 2.77
CA HIS A 98 -14.24 -17.66 3.60
C HIS A 98 -12.86 -17.14 3.17
N TRP A 99 -12.81 -15.97 2.53
CA TRP A 99 -11.57 -15.39 2.01
C TRP A 99 -10.88 -14.46 3.00
N HIS A 100 -11.60 -13.87 3.93
CA HIS A 100 -10.99 -12.90 4.84
C HIS A 100 -10.14 -13.62 5.90
N ASN A 101 -8.84 -13.35 5.90
CA ASN A 101 -7.85 -13.91 6.83
C ASN A 101 -7.89 -15.45 6.89
N SER A 102 -7.99 -16.08 5.72
CA SER A 102 -8.18 -17.53 5.62
C SER A 102 -7.24 -18.18 4.61
N PRO A 103 -6.77 -19.41 4.88
CA PRO A 103 -6.03 -20.21 3.89
C PRO A 103 -6.93 -20.98 2.92
N LYS A 104 -8.27 -20.92 3.09
CA LYS A 104 -9.24 -21.70 2.32
C LYS A 104 -10.40 -20.85 1.81
N PRO A 105 -10.13 -19.79 1.01
CA PRO A 105 -11.19 -19.09 0.30
C PRO A 105 -11.96 -20.06 -0.60
N THR A 106 -13.26 -19.83 -0.77
CA THR A 106 -14.13 -20.64 -1.61
C THR A 106 -14.75 -19.83 -2.72
N LEU A 107 -15.08 -20.49 -3.83
CA LEU A 107 -15.94 -19.98 -4.89
C LEU A 107 -17.04 -21.01 -5.16
N ASN A 108 -18.31 -20.61 -5.01
CA ASN A 108 -19.46 -21.53 -5.11
C ASN A 108 -19.29 -22.77 -4.21
N GLY A 109 -18.82 -22.57 -2.98
CA GLY A 109 -18.50 -23.63 -2.01
C GLY A 109 -17.25 -24.48 -2.32
N GLN A 110 -16.58 -24.30 -3.47
CA GLN A 110 -15.36 -25.03 -3.81
C GLN A 110 -14.11 -24.27 -3.35
N VAL A 111 -13.18 -24.95 -2.68
CA VAL A 111 -11.94 -24.32 -2.18
C VAL A 111 -11.05 -23.89 -3.34
N LEU A 112 -10.68 -22.61 -3.36
CA LEU A 112 -9.69 -22.07 -4.28
C LEU A 112 -8.29 -22.48 -3.81
N LYS A 113 -7.47 -22.94 -4.76
CA LYS A 113 -6.11 -23.38 -4.46
C LYS A 113 -5.19 -22.18 -4.23
N LEU A 114 -4.72 -22.02 -3.00
CA LEU A 114 -3.63 -21.10 -2.67
C LEU A 114 -2.29 -21.84 -2.57
N TYR A 115 -1.20 -21.09 -2.40
CA TYR A 115 0.06 -21.70 -2.00
C TYR A 115 -0.04 -22.18 -0.55
N SER A 116 0.75 -23.20 -0.22
CA SER A 116 0.74 -23.80 1.12
C SER A 116 1.02 -22.74 2.20
N HIS A 117 0.19 -22.70 3.25
CA HIS A 117 0.26 -21.78 4.40
C HIS A 117 0.03 -20.29 4.08
N GLU A 118 -0.43 -19.96 2.89
CA GLU A 118 -0.75 -18.59 2.55
C GLU A 118 -2.13 -18.17 3.05
N ILE A 119 -2.25 -16.93 3.53
CA ILE A 119 -3.51 -16.36 3.98
C ILE A 119 -4.04 -15.36 2.95
N SER A 120 -5.29 -15.55 2.54
CA SER A 120 -6.04 -14.56 1.76
C SER A 120 -6.51 -13.39 2.62
N ARG A 121 -6.46 -12.19 2.06
CA ARG A 121 -6.58 -10.91 2.77
C ARG A 121 -7.63 -9.97 2.20
N SER A 122 -7.85 -9.99 0.89
CA SER A 122 -8.74 -9.06 0.20
C SER A 122 -9.27 -9.64 -1.11
N VAL A 123 -10.44 -9.18 -1.55
CA VAL A 123 -11.10 -9.62 -2.79
C VAL A 123 -11.66 -8.41 -3.53
N ALA A 124 -11.59 -8.45 -4.87
CA ALA A 124 -12.35 -7.55 -5.74
C ALA A 124 -12.87 -8.29 -6.98
N VAL A 125 -14.15 -8.16 -7.27
CA VAL A 125 -14.86 -8.73 -8.42
C VAL A 125 -14.96 -7.67 -9.51
N SER A 126 -14.68 -8.05 -10.75
CA SER A 126 -14.85 -7.17 -11.91
C SER A 126 -16.30 -6.70 -12.08
N SER A 127 -16.51 -5.57 -12.74
CA SER A 127 -17.84 -5.05 -13.05
C SER A 127 -18.72 -6.02 -13.86
N LYS A 128 -18.11 -6.93 -14.62
CA LYS A 128 -18.79 -7.97 -15.41
C LYS A 128 -18.97 -9.30 -14.68
N ALA A 129 -18.43 -9.43 -13.45
CA ALA A 129 -18.41 -10.68 -12.70
C ALA A 129 -17.84 -11.88 -13.50
N ASP A 130 -16.86 -11.64 -14.38
CA ASP A 130 -16.20 -12.67 -15.17
C ASP A 130 -14.82 -13.04 -14.61
N VAL A 131 -14.19 -12.13 -13.88
CA VAL A 131 -12.97 -12.35 -13.09
C VAL A 131 -13.07 -11.72 -11.70
N PHE A 132 -12.25 -12.23 -10.77
CA PHE A 132 -12.00 -11.60 -9.48
C PHE A 132 -10.52 -11.68 -9.10
N LEU A 133 -10.08 -10.67 -8.36
CA LEU A 133 -8.74 -10.51 -7.83
C LEU A 133 -8.74 -10.90 -6.35
N LEU A 134 -7.77 -11.71 -5.94
CA LEU A 134 -7.55 -12.15 -4.57
C LEU A 134 -6.17 -11.68 -4.10
N GLY A 135 -6.14 -10.82 -3.09
CA GLY A 135 -4.91 -10.44 -2.39
C GLY A 135 -4.60 -11.40 -1.24
N ALA A 136 -3.31 -11.69 -1.05
CA ALA A 136 -2.79 -12.57 0.00
C ALA A 136 -1.48 -12.03 0.58
N ASP A 137 -0.93 -12.72 1.59
CA ASP A 137 0.29 -12.30 2.33
C ASP A 137 1.51 -11.99 1.46
N TRP A 138 1.67 -12.69 0.35
CA TRP A 138 2.86 -12.52 -0.50
C TRP A 138 2.57 -12.62 -2.00
N ARG A 139 1.31 -12.77 -2.39
CA ARG A 139 0.87 -12.81 -3.80
C ARG A 139 -0.46 -12.13 -3.99
N ILE A 140 -0.68 -11.69 -5.22
CA ILE A 140 -2.03 -11.42 -5.75
C ILE A 140 -2.32 -12.40 -6.88
N ARG A 141 -3.60 -12.73 -7.05
CA ARG A 141 -4.07 -13.70 -8.06
C ARG A 141 -5.32 -13.21 -8.74
N LEU A 142 -5.39 -13.39 -10.05
CA LEU A 142 -6.64 -13.22 -10.78
C LEU A 142 -7.22 -14.59 -11.12
N PHE A 143 -8.46 -14.81 -10.73
CA PHE A 143 -9.24 -15.98 -11.08
C PHE A 143 -10.33 -15.59 -12.08
N ASP A 144 -10.71 -16.52 -12.95
CA ASP A 144 -11.98 -16.40 -13.66
C ASP A 144 -13.16 -16.84 -12.79
N LYS A 145 -14.38 -16.57 -13.25
CA LYS A 145 -15.63 -16.93 -12.57
C LYS A 145 -15.85 -18.43 -12.32
N THR A 146 -14.98 -19.30 -12.87
CA THR A 146 -15.02 -20.75 -12.64
C THR A 146 -14.01 -21.19 -11.57
N GLY A 147 -13.19 -20.26 -11.05
CA GLY A 147 -12.16 -20.54 -10.06
C GLY A 147 -10.83 -20.96 -10.68
N ARG A 148 -10.68 -20.84 -12.00
CA ARG A 148 -9.39 -21.10 -12.66
C ARG A 148 -8.50 -19.87 -12.53
N GLU A 149 -7.31 -20.07 -12.00
CA GLU A 149 -6.29 -19.01 -11.91
C GLU A 149 -5.84 -18.62 -13.32
N LYS A 150 -6.00 -17.34 -13.66
CA LYS A 150 -5.51 -16.76 -14.93
C LYS A 150 -4.04 -16.39 -14.81
N TRP A 151 -3.67 -15.76 -13.71
CA TRP A 151 -2.29 -15.41 -13.37
C TRP A 151 -2.15 -15.16 -11.88
N HIS A 152 -0.90 -15.17 -11.42
CA HIS A 152 -0.50 -14.67 -10.12
C HIS A 152 0.82 -13.91 -10.23
N VAL A 153 1.09 -13.02 -9.28
CA VAL A 153 2.41 -12.41 -9.11
C VAL A 153 2.80 -12.39 -7.63
N ASN A 154 4.10 -12.49 -7.37
CA ASN A 154 4.64 -12.27 -6.03
C ASN A 154 4.67 -10.76 -5.76
N VAL A 155 4.23 -10.37 -4.56
CA VAL A 155 4.28 -8.99 -4.08
C VAL A 155 5.25 -8.91 -2.88
N PRO A 156 5.91 -7.76 -2.66
CA PRO A 156 6.91 -7.63 -1.60
C PRO A 156 6.33 -7.66 -0.18
N ALA A 157 5.02 -7.48 -0.03
CA ALA A 157 4.32 -7.43 1.25
C ALA A 157 2.83 -7.77 1.08
N GLY A 158 2.11 -7.99 2.19
CA GLY A 158 0.71 -8.43 2.17
C GLY A 158 -0.21 -7.53 1.36
N ALA A 159 -0.95 -8.11 0.40
CA ALA A 159 -1.93 -7.40 -0.41
C ALA A 159 -3.25 -7.24 0.37
N PHE A 160 -3.22 -6.28 1.28
CA PHE A 160 -4.27 -6.07 2.25
C PHE A 160 -5.52 -5.40 1.66
N ALA A 161 -5.39 -4.62 0.59
CA ALA A 161 -6.53 -4.12 -0.17
C ALA A 161 -6.28 -4.28 -1.66
N VAL A 162 -7.32 -4.68 -2.40
CA VAL A 162 -7.28 -4.82 -3.86
C VAL A 162 -8.56 -4.26 -4.48
N ASN A 163 -8.46 -3.76 -5.72
CA ASN A 163 -9.60 -3.33 -6.50
C ASN A 163 -9.35 -3.54 -8.01
N LEU A 164 -10.41 -3.54 -8.82
CA LEU A 164 -10.37 -3.64 -10.27
C LEU A 164 -10.97 -2.37 -10.88
N THR A 165 -10.33 -1.83 -11.92
CA THR A 165 -10.84 -0.63 -12.59
C THR A 165 -12.15 -0.92 -13.33
N GLY A 166 -13.02 0.09 -13.41
CA GLY A 166 -14.32 -0.03 -14.08
C GLY A 166 -14.22 -0.39 -15.57
N ASP A 167 -13.15 0.07 -16.23
CA ASP A 167 -12.81 -0.26 -17.61
C ASP A 167 -12.19 -1.67 -17.79
N GLY A 168 -11.89 -2.36 -16.67
CA GLY A 168 -11.37 -3.72 -16.64
C GLY A 168 -9.90 -3.86 -17.06
N ARG A 169 -9.15 -2.76 -17.23
CA ARG A 169 -7.76 -2.81 -17.67
C ARG A 169 -6.77 -3.11 -16.55
N TYR A 170 -7.06 -2.65 -15.33
CA TYR A 170 -6.09 -2.70 -14.24
C TYR A 170 -6.63 -3.35 -12.96
N ALA A 171 -5.76 -4.16 -12.36
CA ALA A 171 -5.82 -4.61 -10.98
C ALA A 171 -4.95 -3.69 -10.13
N VAL A 172 -5.50 -3.14 -9.06
CA VAL A 172 -4.80 -2.25 -8.14
C VAL A 172 -4.66 -2.95 -6.79
N ALA A 173 -3.46 -2.93 -6.22
CA ALA A 173 -3.17 -3.49 -4.91
C ALA A 173 -2.48 -2.45 -4.02
N ALA A 174 -2.99 -2.27 -2.81
CA ALA A 174 -2.30 -1.56 -1.74
C ALA A 174 -1.71 -2.58 -0.77
N LEU A 175 -0.41 -2.46 -0.57
CA LEU A 175 0.39 -3.44 0.16
C LEU A 175 0.73 -2.94 1.57
N GLU A 176 1.01 -3.88 2.47
CA GLU A 176 1.45 -3.61 3.84
C GLU A 176 2.71 -2.72 3.93
N ASP A 177 3.60 -2.79 2.93
CA ASP A 177 4.80 -1.95 2.86
C ASP A 177 4.50 -0.48 2.49
N GLY A 178 3.23 -0.13 2.31
CA GLY A 178 2.76 1.20 1.93
C GLY A 178 2.87 1.51 0.44
N SER A 179 3.23 0.53 -0.38
CA SER A 179 3.20 0.69 -1.84
C SER A 179 1.81 0.46 -2.43
N ILE A 180 1.53 1.16 -3.53
CA ILE A 180 0.35 0.95 -4.37
C ILE A 180 0.86 0.49 -5.74
N ARG A 181 0.27 -0.57 -6.28
CA ARG A 181 0.73 -1.19 -7.52
C ARG A 181 -0.41 -1.47 -8.47
N TRP A 182 -0.17 -1.25 -9.76
CA TRP A 182 -1.10 -1.51 -10.85
C TRP A 182 -0.56 -2.65 -11.70
N TYR A 183 -1.43 -3.59 -12.01
CA TYR A 183 -1.15 -4.75 -12.84
C TYR A 183 -2.15 -4.80 -13.98
N ALA A 184 -1.69 -5.12 -15.19
CA ALA A 184 -2.59 -5.35 -16.32
C ALA A 184 -3.47 -6.58 -16.03
N VAL A 185 -4.80 -6.44 -16.09
CA VAL A 185 -5.75 -7.56 -15.83
C VAL A 185 -5.56 -8.71 -16.80
N GLU A 186 -5.12 -8.43 -18.03
CA GLU A 186 -4.90 -9.44 -19.05
C GLU A 186 -3.77 -10.42 -18.70
N SER A 187 -2.68 -9.91 -18.12
CA SER A 187 -1.40 -10.62 -18.03
C SER A 187 -0.78 -10.69 -16.64
N GLY A 188 -1.22 -9.85 -15.70
CA GLY A 188 -0.62 -9.69 -14.38
C GLY A 188 0.70 -8.91 -14.40
N HIS A 189 1.15 -8.38 -15.55
CA HIS A 189 2.36 -7.56 -15.60
C HIS A 189 2.16 -6.25 -14.83
N GLU A 190 3.12 -5.90 -13.97
CA GLU A 190 3.14 -4.62 -13.28
C GLU A 190 3.38 -3.50 -14.30
N VAL A 191 2.44 -2.55 -14.36
CA VAL A 191 2.52 -1.38 -15.26
C VAL A 191 2.89 -0.11 -14.50
N MET A 192 2.67 -0.08 -13.19
CA MET A 192 3.03 1.03 -12.32
C MET A 192 3.19 0.59 -10.87
N GLY A 193 4.13 1.21 -10.16
CA GLY A 193 4.23 1.16 -8.72
C GLY A 193 4.48 2.55 -8.15
N PHE A 194 3.81 2.84 -7.03
CA PHE A 194 4.07 3.99 -6.18
C PHE A 194 4.57 3.50 -4.82
N SER A 195 5.57 4.17 -4.26
CA SER A 195 6.04 3.91 -2.90
C SER A 195 6.49 5.22 -2.28
N SER A 196 6.02 5.50 -1.06
CA SER A 196 6.53 6.64 -0.30
C SER A 196 7.93 6.29 0.23
N MET A 197 8.95 7.04 -0.18
CA MET A 197 10.31 6.79 0.29
C MET A 197 10.44 7.26 1.74
N ARG A 198 10.79 6.32 2.63
CA ARG A 198 11.26 6.64 3.96
C ARG A 198 12.62 7.33 3.86
N MET A 199 12.72 8.60 4.27
CA MET A 199 14.02 9.23 4.45
C MET A 199 14.76 8.45 5.55
N ALA A 200 15.77 7.67 5.18
CA ALA A 200 16.68 7.08 6.13
C ALA A 200 17.40 8.22 6.87
N SER A 201 17.12 8.40 8.14
CA SER A 201 17.90 9.28 9.00
C SER A 201 19.30 8.67 9.19
N GLY A 202 20.29 9.30 8.55
CA GLY A 202 21.67 9.41 9.03
C GLY A 202 22.48 8.12 9.19
N GLY A 203 22.93 7.53 8.08
CA GLY A 203 24.12 6.68 8.07
C GLY A 203 25.35 7.52 7.76
N SER A 204 26.25 7.70 8.74
CA SER A 204 27.54 8.37 8.56
C SER A 204 28.38 7.67 7.49
N PHE A 205 28.60 8.33 6.35
CA PHE A 205 29.67 7.98 5.41
C PHE A 205 30.78 9.02 5.52
N GLY A 206 31.99 8.51 5.79
CA GLY A 206 33.18 9.31 6.01
C GLY A 206 33.57 10.19 4.84
N HIS A 207 34.04 11.39 5.19
CA HIS A 207 34.90 12.30 4.45
C HIS A 207 34.98 12.13 2.92
N GLN A 208 34.16 12.91 2.20
CA GLN A 208 34.66 13.67 1.06
C GLN A 208 34.18 15.11 1.16
N ARG A 209 35.14 16.04 1.12
CA ARG A 209 34.91 17.48 1.12
C ARG A 209 34.31 17.88 -0.22
N VAL A 210 33.10 18.44 -0.20
CA VAL A 210 32.62 19.31 -1.27
C VAL A 210 32.28 20.65 -0.63
N PHE A 211 32.98 21.70 -1.07
CA PHE A 211 32.69 23.08 -0.66
C PHE A 211 31.31 23.48 -1.21
N SER A 212 30.40 23.90 -0.34
CA SER A 212 29.21 24.67 -0.76
C SER A 212 29.31 26.10 -0.24
N THR A 213 29.17 27.04 -1.16
CA THR A 213 29.04 28.47 -0.88
C THR A 213 27.74 28.71 -0.11
N VAL A 214 27.84 29.27 1.09
CA VAL A 214 26.70 29.60 1.95
C VAL A 214 25.99 30.84 1.41
N LEU A 215 24.79 30.67 0.84
CA LEU A 215 23.79 31.74 0.82
C LEU A 215 22.84 31.50 2.00
N ARG A 216 22.84 32.42 2.96
CA ARG A 216 21.93 32.41 4.12
C ARG A 216 20.53 32.81 3.68
N PRO A 217 19.47 32.04 3.99
CA PRO A 217 18.11 32.58 4.06
C PRO A 217 17.79 32.99 5.50
N VAL A 218 17.25 34.20 5.63
CA VAL A 218 16.58 34.72 6.83
C VAL A 218 15.34 33.88 7.10
N MET A 219 15.16 33.46 8.35
CA MET A 219 13.96 32.76 8.83
C MET A 219 12.69 33.60 8.58
N ARG A 220 11.73 33.04 7.83
CA ARG A 220 10.30 33.23 8.09
C ARG A 220 9.56 31.91 7.88
N SER A 221 8.67 31.65 8.83
CA SER A 221 7.86 30.47 9.02
C SER A 221 7.13 30.02 7.74
N SER A 222 7.30 28.75 7.39
CA SER A 222 6.34 27.83 6.76
C SER A 222 7.10 26.55 6.41
N VAL A 223 6.91 25.50 7.20
CA VAL A 223 7.50 24.18 6.92
C VAL A 223 6.70 23.55 5.79
N ILE A 224 7.20 23.67 4.56
CA ILE A 224 6.81 22.78 3.46
C ILE A 224 7.79 21.61 3.52
N THR A 225 7.35 20.47 4.05
CA THR A 225 8.13 19.23 3.97
C THR A 225 8.00 18.71 2.54
N CYS A 226 9.07 18.86 1.75
CA CYS A 226 9.17 18.25 0.43
C CYS A 226 9.33 16.72 0.61
N ILE A 227 8.32 15.95 0.21
CA ILE A 227 8.41 14.49 0.10
C ILE A 227 9.17 14.18 -1.20
N ALA A 228 10.35 13.54 -1.09
CA ALA A 228 11.09 13.07 -2.25
C ALA A 228 10.47 11.75 -2.77
N VAL A 229 9.87 11.80 -3.96
CA VAL A 229 9.23 10.66 -4.62
C VAL A 229 10.27 9.90 -5.47
N ARG A 230 10.41 8.59 -5.28
CA ARG A 230 11.16 7.73 -6.21
C ARG A 230 10.18 6.91 -7.04
N ILE A 231 10.27 7.07 -8.36
CA ILE A 231 9.46 6.37 -9.35
C ILE A 231 10.32 5.25 -9.94
N THR A 232 9.86 4.01 -9.87
CA THR A 232 10.49 2.90 -10.60
C THR A 232 9.72 2.69 -11.90
N MET A 233 10.37 2.91 -13.05
CA MET A 233 9.84 2.53 -14.35
C MET A 233 10.37 1.17 -14.74
N VAL A 234 9.49 0.23 -15.11
CA VAL A 234 9.88 -1.00 -15.78
C VAL A 234 9.90 -0.71 -17.28
N SER A 235 11.09 -0.74 -17.88
CA SER A 235 11.26 -0.56 -19.32
C SER A 235 10.86 -1.84 -20.06
N LEU A 236 9.89 -1.74 -20.97
CA LEU A 236 9.58 -2.79 -21.94
C LEU A 236 10.58 -2.68 -23.09
N SER A 237 11.59 -3.56 -23.12
CA SER A 237 12.41 -3.73 -24.31
C SER A 237 11.61 -4.49 -25.38
N ALA A 238 11.16 -3.77 -26.41
CA ALA A 238 10.66 -4.40 -27.62
C ALA A 238 11.83 -5.05 -28.38
N THR A 239 11.91 -6.37 -28.38
CA THR A 239 12.70 -7.12 -29.37
C THR A 239 11.96 -7.10 -30.70
N THR A 240 12.39 -6.25 -31.62
CA THR A 240 12.09 -6.40 -33.05
C THR A 240 12.99 -7.47 -33.64
N SER A 241 12.36 -8.49 -34.23
CA SER A 241 12.98 -9.47 -35.13
C SER A 241 13.51 -8.83 -36.41
#